data_AF-A0ABD3I684-F1
#
_entry.id   AF-A0ABD3I684-F1
#
_cell.length_a   1.000
_cell.length_b   1.000
_cell.length_c   1.000
_cell.angle_alpha   90.00
_cell.angle_beta   90.00
_cell.angle_gamma   90.00
#
_symmetry.space_group_name_H-M   'P 1'
#
loop_
_entity.id
_entity.type
_entity.pdbx_description
1 polymer ?
#
loop_
_entity_poly.entity_id
_entity_poly.type
_entity_poly.pdbx_seq_one_letter_code
_entity_poly.pdbx_strand_id
1 'polypeptide(L)' 'MTVCYDLRFPELYQNLTFKQNAQILLVPAAFTKTTGEAHWEILLRARAIETQCYVARVPSSWASLLA' A
#
# COMPACT_ATOMS: atom_id res chain seq x y z
N MET A 1 -8.63 -6.72 1.05
CA MET A 1 -7.33 -6.88 0.35
C MET A 1 -7.33 -5.97 -0.86
N THR A 2 -6.26 -5.22 -1.10
CA THR A 2 -6.11 -4.26 -2.21
C THR A 2 -4.88 -4.61 -3.06
N VAL A 3 -4.80 -4.10 -4.28
CA VAL A 3 -3.69 -4.39 -5.21
C VAL A 3 -3.19 -3.11 -5.87
N CYS A 4 -1.87 -2.88 -5.83
CA CYS A 4 -1.12 -1.89 -6.62
C CYS A 4 -1.76 -0.50 -6.75
N TYR A 5 -2.58 -0.32 -7.79
CA TYR A 5 -3.19 0.96 -8.13
C TYR A 5 -4.21 1.44 -7.08
N ASP A 6 -4.78 0.50 -6.31
CA ASP A 6 -5.71 0.80 -5.22
C ASP A 6 -5.12 1.75 -4.17
N LEU A 7 -3.80 1.79 -3.99
CA LEU A 7 -3.10 2.72 -3.07
C LEU A 7 -3.48 4.19 -3.26
N ARG A 8 -3.99 4.55 -4.43
CA ARG A 8 -4.41 5.91 -4.79
C ARG A 8 -5.81 6.27 -4.29
N PHE A 9 -6.59 5.31 -3.81
CA PHE A 9 -7.99 5.49 -3.40
C PHE A 9 -8.13 5.28 -1.89
N PRO A 10 -8.17 6.34 -1.09
CA PRO A 10 -8.21 6.22 0.37
C PRO A 10 -9.43 5.50 0.92
N GLU A 11 -10.57 5.65 0.27
CA GLU A 11 -11.86 5.14 0.70
C GLU A 11 -11.86 3.62 0.80
N LEU A 12 -11.07 2.92 -0.03
CA LEU A 12 -10.93 1.47 0.01
C LEU A 12 -10.28 1.01 1.32
N TYR A 13 -9.24 1.69 1.77
CA TYR A 13 -8.51 1.34 2.99
C TYR A 13 -9.30 1.72 4.24
N GLN A 14 -9.96 2.88 4.23
CA GLN A 14 -10.86 3.28 5.30
C GLN A 14 -12.02 2.30 5.48
N ASN A 15 -12.55 1.74 4.39
CA ASN A 15 -13.58 0.70 4.46
C ASN A 15 -13.04 -0.59 5.11
N LEU A 16 -11.86 -1.06 4.67
CA LEU A 16 -11.21 -2.24 5.27
C LEU A 16 -10.96 -2.04 6.77
N THR A 17 -10.47 -0.88 7.19
CA THR A 17 -10.16 -0.61 8.59
C THR A 17 -11.42 -0.37 9.41
N PHE A 18 -12.28 0.58 9.05
CA PHE A 18 -13.39 1.01 9.90
C PHE A 18 -14.61 0.11 9.82
N LYS A 19 -14.85 -0.57 8.70
CA LYS A 19 -16.00 -1.49 8.55
C LYS A 19 -15.62 -2.94 8.78
N GLN A 20 -14.37 -3.33 8.52
CA GLN A 20 -13.92 -4.73 8.61
C GLN A 20 -12.87 -4.94 9.71
N ASN A 21 -12.56 -3.90 10.50
CA ASN A 21 -11.61 -3.95 11.62
C ASN A 21 -10.21 -4.44 11.22
N ALA A 22 -9.78 -4.18 9.98
CA ALA A 22 -8.43 -4.51 9.56
C ALA A 22 -7.39 -3.77 10.43
N GLN A 23 -6.37 -4.50 10.87
CA GLN A 23 -5.22 -3.95 11.63
C GLN A 23 -3.92 -4.00 10.81
N ILE A 24 -3.89 -4.86 9.80
CA ILE A 24 -2.76 -5.07 8.90
C ILE A 24 -3.28 -5.00 7.46
N LEU A 25 -2.60 -4.21 6.62
CA LEU A 25 -2.90 -4.03 5.22
C LEU A 25 -1.70 -4.52 4.39
N LEU A 26 -1.87 -5.65 3.71
CA LEU A 26 -0.88 -6.17 2.78
C LEU A 26 -1.19 -5.62 1.38
N VAL A 27 -0.20 -4.98 0.76
CA VAL A 27 -0.36 -4.37 -0.56
C VAL A 27 0.57 -5.06 -1.57
N PRO A 28 0.11 -6.18 -2.19
CA PRO A 28 0.79 -6.77 -3.33
C PRO A 28 0.74 -5.82 -4.51
N ALA A 29 1.90 -5.50 -5.07
CA ALA A 29 1.98 -4.48 -6.10
C ALA A 29 3.23 -4.57 -6.99
N ALA A 30 3.11 -4.03 -8.19
CA ALA A 30 4.11 -4.08 -9.25
C ALA A 30 4.19 -2.68 -9.92
N PHE A 31 4.78 -1.72 -9.21
CA PHE A 31 4.93 -0.37 -9.79
C PHE A 31 6.05 -0.36 -10.82
N THR A 32 5.87 0.47 -11.85
CA THR A 32 6.98 0.83 -12.73
C THR A 32 8.03 1.64 -11.96
N LYS A 33 9.31 1.57 -12.37
CA LYS A 33 10.43 2.20 -11.66
C LYS A 33 10.14 3.67 -11.26
N THR A 34 9.82 4.50 -12.25
CA THR A 34 9.54 5.93 -12.06
C THR A 34 8.36 6.17 -11.11
N THR A 35 7.28 5.41 -11.26
CA THR A 35 6.10 5.57 -10.39
C THR A 35 6.40 5.08 -8.97
N GLY A 36 7.17 4.00 -8.85
CA GLY A 36 7.53 3.40 -7.57
C GLY A 36 8.39 4.35 -6.74
N GLU A 37 9.43 4.91 -7.36
CA GLU A 37 10.31 5.93 -6.76
C GLU A 37 9.51 7.15 -6.29
N ALA A 38 8.55 7.63 -7.10
CA ALA A 38 7.78 8.82 -6.78
C ALA A 38 6.66 8.61 -5.75
N HIS A 39 5.99 7.46 -5.76
CA HIS A 39 4.70 7.31 -5.07
C HIS A 39 4.62 6.16 -4.07
N TRP A 40 5.44 5.11 -4.21
CA TRP A 40 5.21 3.88 -3.46
C TRP A 40 5.27 4.09 -1.95
N GLU A 41 6.39 4.62 -1.46
CA GLU A 41 6.63 4.80 -0.03
C GLU A 41 5.68 5.85 0.57
N ILE A 42 5.48 6.96 -0.14
CA ILE A 42 4.62 8.06 0.33
C ILE A 42 3.18 7.57 0.46
N LEU A 43 2.66 6.84 -0.53
CA LEU A 43 1.29 6.33 -0.46
C LEU A 43 1.13 5.29 0.64
N LEU A 44 2.05 4.33 0.81
CA LEU A 44 1.97 3.35 1.88
C LEU A 44 1.99 4.00 3.27
N ARG A 45 2.89 4.96 3.49
CA ARG A 45 2.94 5.71 4.75
C ARG A 45 1.67 6.50 5.00
N ALA A 46 1.12 7.13 3.96
CA ALA A 46 -0.15 7.83 4.06
C ALA A 46 -1.28 6.88 4.51
N ARG A 47 -1.41 5.70 3.87
CA ARG A 47 -2.38 4.67 4.28
C ARG A 47 -2.18 4.28 5.75
N ALA A 48 -0.94 4.01 6.16
CA ALA A 48 -0.63 3.59 7.53
C ALA A 48 -1.05 4.64 8.57
N ILE A 49 -0.76 5.91 8.30
CA ILE A 49 -1.07 7.02 9.19
C ILE A 49 -2.59 7.24 9.28
N GLU A 50 -3.27 7.35 8.14
CA GLU A 50 -4.69 7.72 8.16
C GLU A 50 -5.61 6.60 8.66
N THR A 51 -5.22 5.34 8.49
CA THR A 51 -5.99 4.20 8.98
C THR A 51 -5.50 3.66 10.32
N GLN A 52 -4.39 4.18 10.86
CA GLN A 52 -3.76 3.67 12.08
C GLN A 52 -3.49 2.16 12.02
N CYS A 53 -3.14 1.64 10.84
CA CYS A 53 -2.85 0.23 10.60
C CYS A 53 -1.37 0.02 10.25
N TYR A 54 -0.89 -1.20 10.48
CA TYR A 54 0.36 -1.63 9.86
C TYR A 54 0.14 -1.85 8.36
N VAL A 55 1.02 -1.29 7.54
CA VAL A 55 0.95 -1.46 6.08
C VAL A 55 2.26 -2.06 5.58
N ALA A 56 2.17 -3.19 4.89
CA ALA A 56 3.33 -3.90 4.37
C ALA A 56 3.42 -3.81 2.85
N ARG A 57 4.61 -3.44 2.39
CA ARG A 57 5.02 -3.51 0.98
C ARG A 57 5.21 -4.97 0.58
N VAL A 58 4.48 -5.43 -0.43
CA VAL A 58 4.68 -6.77 -1.03
C VAL A 58 4.96 -6.62 -2.54
N PRO A 59 6.23 -6.55 -2.95
CA PRO A 59 6.55 -6.37 -4.37
C PRO A 59 6.40 -7.69 -5.14
N SER A 60 6.04 -7.59 -6.43
CA SER A 60 5.87 -8.76 -7.31
C SER A 60 7.18 -9.38 -7.82
N SER A 61 8.33 -8.70 -7.66
CA SER A 61 9.63 -9.22 -8.06
C SER A 61 10.75 -8.90 -7.05
N TRP A 62 11.67 -9.85 -6.89
CA TRP A 62 12.86 -9.74 -6.02
C TRP A 62 13.79 -8.59 -6.40
N ALA A 63 13.67 -8.05 -7.62
CA ALA A 63 14.49 -6.94 -8.13
C ALA A 63 14.31 -5.62 -7.35
N SER A 64 13.23 -5.50 -6.56
CA SER A 64 12.92 -4.32 -5.75
C SER A 64 13.62 -4.27 -4.37
N LEU A 65 14.42 -5.28 -4.03
CA LEU A 65 15.29 -5.30 -2.84
C LEU A 65 16.68 -4.67 -3.08
N LEU A 66 17.01 -4.34 -4.33
CA LEU A 66 18.29 -3.76 -4.73
C LEU A 66 18.19 -2.28 -5.17
N ALA A 67 17.06 -1.63 -4.89
CA ALA A 67 16.87 -0.20 -5.07
C ALA A 67 16.76 0.48 -3.69
#